data_AF-A0A2W5PKM9-F1
#
_entry.id   AF-A0A2W5PKM9-F1
#
_cell.length_a   1.000
_cell.length_b   1.000
_cell.length_c   1.000
_cell.angle_alpha   90.00
_cell.angle_beta   90.00
_cell.angle_gamma   90.00
#
_symmetry.space_group_name_H-M   'P 1'
#
loop_
_entity.id
_entity.type
_entity.pdbx_description
1 polymer ?
#
loop_
_entity_poly.entity_id
_entity_poly.type
_entity_poly.pdbx_seq_one_letter_code
_entity_poly.pdbx_strand_id
1 'polypeptide(L)'
;MKATPPNGGPHEAPYIMRPTSNPGPQQEEPMTSNVIAVYPGTFDPMTLGHEDVVRRATQLFSKVIVAVAAGYHKKALFTLQERIDMAREVARPYGEAVTVESFSVNRTLMPEVETVFLTPQDKYQFISSTFVREIAVLGGEVGKFVSPHVEQRLAAGPAPRVHALGDAALLVELPPPATLAVQRRVWALGQAAQAWPEVGEVLPGMNNLTLLFDPERIDAGELELRVLTLWPELGDVAAGEARTVEIPVAYGGEHGPDLHDVARHTGLPADEVVRRHAAGEYVVYLLGFLPGFAFMGGLAPELATPRRSEPRTAVPARSVGIGGAQTGIYPLVSPGGWQLIGRTPLALFDPQAAEPTLLRPGDRVRFIVESVEL
;
A
#
# COMPACT_ATOMS: atom_id res chain seq x y z
N MET A 1 -47.02 52.00 -2.41
CA MET A 1 -47.52 52.98 -3.40
C MET A 1 -46.46 53.08 -4.49
N LYS A 2 -46.65 52.44 -5.67
CA LYS A 2 -47.12 53.02 -6.96
C LYS A 2 -46.39 54.35 -7.29
N ALA A 3 -45.75 54.56 -8.45
CA ALA A 3 -46.11 54.15 -9.81
C ALA A 3 -44.94 54.35 -10.82
N THR A 4 -45.03 53.66 -11.95
CA THR A 4 -44.42 53.97 -13.28
C THR A 4 -45.51 54.57 -14.19
N PRO A 5 -45.28 54.95 -15.47
CA PRO A 5 -44.29 55.80 -16.18
C PRO A 5 -45.03 57.02 -16.84
N PRO A 6 -44.57 57.70 -17.94
CA PRO A 6 -44.71 57.16 -19.31
C PRO A 6 -43.64 57.58 -20.36
N ASN A 7 -43.75 56.92 -21.53
CA ASN A 7 -42.99 57.02 -22.79
C ASN A 7 -43.13 58.34 -23.56
N GLY A 8 -42.17 58.59 -24.48
CA GLY A 8 -42.41 59.30 -25.75
C GLY A 8 -41.18 60.02 -26.35
N GLY A 9 -40.60 59.49 -27.45
CA GLY A 9 -39.76 60.27 -28.39
C GLY A 9 -40.61 61.12 -29.36
N PRO A 10 -40.12 61.63 -30.52
CA PRO A 10 -38.79 61.53 -31.17
C PRO A 10 -38.20 62.88 -31.66
N HIS A 11 -36.94 62.93 -32.15
CA HIS A 11 -36.46 63.65 -33.37
C HIS A 11 -34.90 63.77 -33.45
N GLU A 12 -34.37 63.24 -34.55
CA GLU A 12 -33.10 63.37 -35.31
C GLU A 12 -32.24 64.65 -35.09
N ALA A 13 -30.90 64.74 -35.26
CA ALA A 13 -29.76 63.91 -35.74
C ALA A 13 -28.44 64.72 -35.46
N PRO A 14 -27.21 64.31 -35.88
CA PRO A 14 -26.53 63.00 -35.87
C PRO A 14 -25.18 63.03 -35.10
N TYR A 15 -24.69 61.88 -34.63
CA TYR A 15 -23.25 61.66 -34.43
C TYR A 15 -22.88 60.30 -35.03
N ILE A 16 -21.91 60.33 -35.94
CA ILE A 16 -21.46 59.18 -36.73
C ILE A 16 -20.54 58.33 -35.86
N MET A 17 -20.95 57.08 -35.54
CA MET A 17 -20.06 56.03 -35.06
C MET A 17 -20.39 54.73 -35.79
N ARG A 18 -19.35 54.13 -36.38
CA ARG A 18 -19.40 52.94 -37.24
C ARG A 18 -19.80 51.69 -36.42
N PRO A 19 -20.59 50.75 -36.99
CA PRO A 19 -21.05 49.58 -36.25
C PRO A 19 -19.95 48.54 -36.09
N THR A 20 -19.75 48.09 -34.85
CA THR A 20 -19.16 46.79 -34.51
C THR A 20 -20.22 45.71 -34.76
N SER A 21 -20.00 44.85 -35.74
CA SER A 21 -20.82 43.65 -35.95
C SER A 21 -20.45 42.57 -34.93
N ASN A 22 -21.49 42.02 -34.32
CA ASN A 22 -21.52 40.96 -33.32
C ASN A 22 -21.07 39.61 -33.93
N PRO A 23 -20.18 38.81 -33.33
CA PRO A 23 -20.13 37.37 -33.59
C PRO A 23 -21.07 36.65 -32.61
N GLY A 24 -21.95 35.81 -33.15
CA GLY A 24 -22.81 34.91 -32.39
C GLY A 24 -22.03 33.79 -31.67
N PRO A 25 -22.73 32.87 -30.98
CA PRO A 25 -22.11 31.89 -30.08
C PRO A 25 -21.30 30.88 -30.90
N GLN A 26 -19.99 30.81 -30.66
CA GLN A 26 -19.15 29.75 -31.23
C GLN A 26 -19.40 28.46 -30.45
N GLN A 27 -19.87 27.44 -31.16
CA GLN A 27 -19.92 26.05 -30.72
C GLN A 27 -18.48 25.50 -30.71
N GLU A 28 -18.04 24.97 -29.58
CA GLU A 28 -16.79 24.21 -29.49
C GLU A 28 -17.04 22.79 -30.04
N GLU A 29 -16.55 22.52 -31.25
CA GLU A 29 -16.41 21.14 -31.76
C GLU A 29 -15.09 20.50 -31.27
N PRO A 30 -15.08 19.20 -30.95
CA PRO A 30 -13.85 18.52 -30.55
C PRO A 30 -12.93 18.33 -31.77
N MET A 31 -11.86 19.10 -31.80
CA MET A 31 -10.75 18.94 -32.74
C MET A 31 -10.12 17.54 -32.59
N THR A 32 -10.53 16.55 -33.39
CA THR A 32 -9.65 15.42 -33.73
C THR A 32 -8.55 15.98 -34.62
N SER A 33 -7.59 16.61 -33.97
CA SER A 33 -6.42 17.18 -34.60
C SER A 33 -5.67 16.09 -35.38
N ASN A 34 -5.14 16.46 -36.54
CA ASN A 34 -4.40 15.59 -37.45
C ASN A 34 -3.00 15.28 -36.86
N VAL A 35 -2.98 14.71 -35.67
CA VAL A 35 -1.81 14.56 -34.81
C VAL A 35 -1.27 13.15 -34.98
N ILE A 36 -0.01 13.10 -35.42
CA ILE A 36 0.76 11.88 -35.59
C ILE A 36 1.45 11.57 -34.27
N ALA A 37 1.23 10.38 -33.72
CA ALA A 37 1.91 9.90 -32.52
C ALA A 37 3.14 9.08 -32.89
N VAL A 38 4.23 9.22 -32.13
CA VAL A 38 5.45 8.42 -32.31
C VAL A 38 5.73 7.67 -31.01
N TYR A 39 5.88 6.34 -31.10
CA TYR A 39 6.18 5.47 -29.98
C TYR A 39 7.60 4.88 -30.12
N PRO A 40 8.62 5.52 -29.52
CA PRO A 40 10.00 5.09 -29.63
C PRO A 40 10.38 4.03 -28.59
N GLY A 41 11.24 3.08 -28.96
CA GLY A 41 11.74 2.06 -28.04
C GLY A 41 12.84 1.18 -28.64
N THR A 42 13.49 0.39 -27.79
CA THR A 42 14.49 -0.61 -28.22
C THR A 42 13.84 -1.91 -28.68
N PHE A 43 12.71 -2.33 -28.10
CA PHE A 43 11.91 -3.49 -28.53
C PHE A 43 12.71 -4.80 -28.72
N ASP A 44 13.46 -5.19 -27.68
CA ASP A 44 14.38 -6.33 -27.69
C ASP A 44 14.00 -7.38 -26.61
N PRO A 45 12.95 -8.23 -26.81
CA PRO A 45 12.04 -8.28 -27.96
C PRO A 45 10.77 -7.41 -27.82
N MET A 46 9.96 -7.36 -28.87
CA MET A 46 8.61 -6.81 -28.84
C MET A 46 7.72 -7.70 -27.94
N THR A 47 6.89 -7.10 -27.08
CA THR A 47 6.06 -7.81 -26.10
C THR A 47 4.58 -7.50 -26.32
N LEU A 48 3.68 -8.34 -25.81
CA LEU A 48 2.23 -8.10 -25.88
C LEU A 48 1.81 -6.77 -25.21
N GLY A 49 2.60 -6.28 -24.24
CA GLY A 49 2.38 -4.96 -23.63
C GLY A 49 2.69 -3.81 -24.59
N HIS A 50 3.71 -3.95 -25.44
CA HIS A 50 4.03 -2.95 -26.47
C HIS A 50 2.96 -2.94 -27.58
N GLU A 51 2.41 -4.11 -27.94
CA GLU A 51 1.30 -4.23 -28.87
C GLU A 51 0.03 -3.55 -28.37
N ASP A 52 -0.32 -3.72 -27.08
CA ASP A 52 -1.49 -3.06 -26.48
C ASP A 52 -1.38 -1.52 -26.52
N VAL A 53 -0.16 -1.00 -26.30
CA VAL A 53 0.12 0.44 -26.39
C VAL A 53 -0.09 0.96 -27.82
N VAL A 54 0.37 0.22 -28.83
CA VAL A 54 0.14 0.55 -30.25
C VAL A 54 -1.36 0.51 -30.58
N ARG A 55 -2.08 -0.53 -30.14
CA ARG A 55 -3.53 -0.71 -30.34
C ARG A 55 -4.35 0.43 -29.74
N ARG A 56 -3.98 0.92 -28.56
CA ARG A 56 -4.68 2.04 -27.91
C ARG A 56 -4.32 3.39 -28.54
N ALA A 57 -3.08 3.55 -28.99
CA ALA A 57 -2.64 4.78 -29.66
C ALA A 57 -3.41 5.00 -30.97
N THR A 58 -3.71 3.95 -31.74
CA THR A 58 -4.50 4.07 -32.98
C THR A 58 -5.96 4.47 -32.76
N GLN A 59 -6.49 4.32 -31.53
CA GLN A 59 -7.83 4.79 -31.18
C GLN A 59 -7.86 6.28 -30.83
N LEU A 60 -6.70 6.86 -30.51
CA LEU A 60 -6.54 8.24 -30.07
C LEU A 60 -5.93 9.15 -31.14
N PHE A 61 -5.18 8.56 -32.08
CA PHE A 61 -4.43 9.27 -33.10
C PHE A 61 -4.69 8.69 -34.49
N SER A 62 -4.81 9.57 -35.49
CA SER A 62 -5.06 9.17 -36.87
C SER A 62 -3.88 8.44 -37.52
N LYS A 63 -2.66 8.63 -36.99
CA LYS A 63 -1.45 7.92 -37.42
C LYS A 63 -0.48 7.69 -36.26
N VAL A 64 0.09 6.50 -36.18
CA VAL A 64 1.05 6.08 -35.15
C VAL A 64 2.33 5.55 -35.82
N ILE A 65 3.50 5.99 -35.37
CA ILE A 65 4.79 5.51 -35.86
C ILE A 65 5.51 4.78 -34.73
N VAL A 66 5.76 3.48 -34.88
CA VAL A 66 6.58 2.71 -33.95
C VAL A 66 8.04 2.85 -34.36
N ALA A 67 8.83 3.53 -33.55
CA ALA A 67 10.19 3.93 -33.89
C ALA A 67 11.22 3.05 -33.18
N VAL A 68 11.88 2.14 -33.91
CA VAL A 68 12.82 1.16 -33.36
C VAL A 68 14.23 1.75 -33.29
N ALA A 69 14.80 1.79 -32.09
CA ALA A 69 16.09 2.43 -31.85
C ALA A 69 17.27 1.62 -32.42
N ALA A 70 18.07 2.27 -33.28
CA ALA A 70 19.25 1.69 -33.91
C ALA A 70 20.55 1.75 -33.06
N GLY A 71 20.49 2.35 -31.87
CA GLY A 71 21.65 2.65 -31.02
C GLY A 71 22.30 1.44 -30.31
N TYR A 72 23.64 1.47 -30.19
CA TYR A 72 24.52 0.47 -29.60
C TYR A 72 24.26 0.22 -28.10
N HIS A 73 23.40 -0.75 -27.77
CA HIS A 73 23.40 -1.39 -26.46
C HIS A 73 24.31 -2.63 -26.50
N LYS A 74 25.33 -2.70 -25.64
CA LYS A 74 26.37 -3.76 -25.62
C LYS A 74 25.87 -5.18 -25.28
N LYS A 75 24.55 -5.41 -25.16
CA LYS A 75 23.93 -6.71 -24.80
C LYS A 75 22.51 -6.88 -25.35
N ALA A 76 22.26 -6.48 -26.60
CA ALA A 76 20.96 -6.77 -27.23
C ALA A 76 20.87 -8.26 -27.62
N LEU A 77 19.71 -8.87 -27.42
CA LEU A 77 19.45 -10.28 -27.73
C LEU A 77 19.15 -10.48 -29.23
N PHE A 78 18.47 -9.52 -29.86
CA PHE A 78 18.09 -9.54 -31.27
C PHE A 78 18.73 -8.37 -32.04
N THR A 79 19.05 -8.61 -33.31
CA THR A 79 19.55 -7.58 -34.21
C THR A 79 18.53 -6.47 -34.43
N LEU A 80 18.97 -5.30 -34.89
CA LEU A 80 18.04 -4.21 -35.24
C LEU A 80 17.01 -4.65 -36.27
N GLN A 81 17.41 -5.43 -37.27
CA GLN A 81 16.52 -5.90 -38.32
C GLN A 81 15.44 -6.85 -37.78
N GLU A 82 15.84 -7.83 -36.96
CA GLU A 82 14.89 -8.76 -36.31
C GLU A 82 13.87 -8.02 -35.43
N ARG A 83 14.29 -6.96 -34.73
CA ARG A 83 13.40 -6.15 -33.90
C ARG A 83 12.40 -5.32 -34.71
N ILE A 84 12.84 -4.79 -35.86
CA ILE A 84 11.96 -4.11 -36.81
C ILE A 84 10.95 -5.09 -37.41
N ASP A 85 11.38 -6.31 -37.74
CA ASP A 85 10.51 -7.31 -38.34
C ASP A 85 9.44 -7.79 -37.33
N MET A 86 9.81 -8.01 -36.06
CA MET A 86 8.87 -8.27 -34.96
C MET A 86 7.87 -7.11 -34.77
N ALA A 87 8.34 -5.86 -34.82
CA ALA A 87 7.48 -4.70 -34.68
C ALA A 87 6.49 -4.55 -35.85
N ARG A 88 6.92 -4.85 -37.09
CA ARG A 88 6.06 -4.83 -38.29
C ARG A 88 5.01 -5.92 -38.26
N GLU A 89 5.34 -7.10 -37.74
CA GLU A 89 4.38 -8.18 -37.56
C GLU A 89 3.25 -7.78 -36.61
N VAL A 90 3.59 -7.15 -35.48
CA VAL A 90 2.62 -6.60 -34.53
C VAL A 90 1.79 -5.46 -35.12
N ALA A 91 2.38 -4.64 -35.99
CA ALA A 91 1.68 -3.52 -36.64
C ALA A 91 0.73 -3.94 -37.77
N ARG A 92 0.88 -5.16 -38.31
CA ARG A 92 0.16 -5.69 -39.49
C ARG A 92 -1.37 -5.57 -39.41
N PRO A 93 -2.05 -5.82 -38.26
CA PRO A 93 -3.51 -5.71 -38.16
C PRO A 93 -4.05 -4.27 -38.27
N TYR A 94 -3.19 -3.26 -38.11
CA TYR A 94 -3.60 -1.85 -38.04
C TYR A 94 -3.41 -1.08 -39.36
N GLY A 95 -2.96 -1.74 -40.43
CA GLY A 95 -2.89 -1.16 -41.78
C GLY A 95 -2.05 0.12 -41.85
N GLU A 96 -2.48 1.10 -42.65
CA GLU A 96 -1.75 2.36 -42.86
C GLU A 96 -1.75 3.30 -41.63
N ALA A 97 -2.57 3.00 -40.62
CA ALA A 97 -2.62 3.77 -39.39
C ALA A 97 -1.38 3.58 -38.52
N VAL A 98 -0.60 2.49 -38.72
CA VAL A 98 0.65 2.23 -37.98
C VAL A 98 1.80 1.98 -38.93
N THR A 99 2.86 2.79 -38.86
CA THR A 99 4.11 2.56 -39.61
C THR A 99 5.26 2.25 -38.67
N VAL A 100 6.20 1.41 -39.11
CA VAL A 100 7.37 1.02 -38.32
C VAL A 100 8.64 1.49 -39.01
N GLU A 101 9.40 2.33 -38.31
CA GLU A 101 10.61 2.97 -38.84
C GLU A 101 11.77 2.84 -37.86
N SER A 102 13.00 2.78 -38.38
CA SER A 102 14.21 2.91 -37.56
C SER A 102 14.66 4.37 -37.59
N PHE A 103 15.13 4.89 -36.45
CA PHE A 103 15.58 6.28 -36.39
C PHE A 103 17.04 6.41 -35.96
N SER A 104 17.77 7.23 -36.72
CA SER A 104 19.02 7.88 -36.33
C SER A 104 18.90 9.38 -36.64
N VAL A 105 18.52 10.14 -35.61
CA VAL A 105 18.53 11.62 -35.51
C VAL A 105 17.45 12.37 -36.33
N ASN A 106 16.48 12.93 -35.60
CA ASN A 106 15.17 13.47 -36.02
C ASN A 106 15.12 14.66 -37.01
N ARG A 107 16.21 15.21 -37.54
CA ARG A 107 16.15 16.50 -38.30
C ARG A 107 15.92 16.37 -39.81
N THR A 108 16.08 15.19 -40.41
CA THR A 108 15.97 15.01 -41.87
C THR A 108 14.57 14.58 -42.33
N LEU A 109 13.72 14.11 -41.41
CA LEU A 109 12.46 13.43 -41.77
C LEU A 109 11.25 14.37 -41.89
N MET A 110 11.19 15.48 -41.15
CA MET A 110 10.09 16.46 -41.27
C MET A 110 10.60 17.89 -40.99
N PRO A 111 10.89 18.69 -42.03
CA PRO A 111 11.46 20.03 -41.89
C PRO A 111 10.57 21.02 -41.11
N GLU A 112 9.25 20.77 -41.11
CA GLU A 112 8.23 21.58 -40.43
C GLU A 112 8.10 21.28 -38.91
N VAL A 113 8.73 20.20 -38.43
CA VAL A 113 8.57 19.72 -37.05
C VAL A 113 9.72 20.27 -36.19
N GLU A 114 9.40 21.25 -35.36
CA GLU A 114 10.31 21.64 -34.27
C GLU A 114 10.26 20.60 -33.15
N THR A 115 11.35 19.84 -33.01
CA THR A 115 11.52 18.93 -31.88
C THR A 115 12.10 19.70 -30.70
N VAL A 116 11.30 19.89 -29.65
CA VAL A 116 11.78 20.45 -28.38
C VAL A 116 12.10 19.30 -27.43
N PHE A 117 13.39 19.09 -27.17
CA PHE A 117 13.84 18.25 -26.07
C PHE A 117 13.90 19.09 -24.80
N LEU A 118 12.86 19.01 -23.97
CA LEU A 118 12.89 19.59 -22.64
C LEU A 118 13.52 18.58 -21.69
N THR A 119 14.79 18.78 -21.39
CA THR A 119 15.40 18.13 -20.23
C THR A 119 14.79 18.75 -18.97
N PRO A 120 14.47 17.96 -17.93
CA PRO A 120 14.18 18.52 -16.62
C PRO A 120 15.31 19.48 -16.25
N GLN A 121 15.01 20.61 -15.62
CA GLN A 121 16.06 21.47 -15.04
C GLN A 121 16.96 20.60 -14.17
N ASP A 122 18.27 20.85 -14.15
CA ASP A 122 19.27 19.97 -13.51
C ASP A 122 18.87 19.54 -12.09
N LYS A 123 18.21 20.42 -11.33
CA LYS A 123 17.65 20.12 -10.00
C LYS A 123 16.64 18.95 -9.93
N TYR A 124 16.10 18.48 -11.05
CA TYR A 124 15.07 17.43 -11.14
C TYR A 124 15.52 16.16 -11.89
N GLN A 125 16.77 16.08 -12.37
CA GLN A 125 17.23 14.98 -13.23
C GLN A 125 17.65 13.70 -12.50
N PHE A 126 17.81 13.73 -11.17
CA PHE A 126 18.70 12.78 -10.48
C PHE A 126 18.03 11.67 -9.67
N ILE A 127 16.73 11.44 -9.79
CA ILE A 127 16.03 10.55 -8.86
C ILE A 127 15.17 9.51 -9.57
N SER A 128 15.46 8.24 -9.27
CA SER A 128 14.63 7.12 -9.69
C SER A 128 13.39 6.99 -8.81
N SER A 129 12.28 6.51 -9.37
CA SER A 129 11.06 6.23 -8.58
C SER A 129 11.31 5.22 -7.46
N THR A 130 12.29 4.32 -7.60
CA THR A 130 12.70 3.40 -6.54
C THR A 130 13.28 4.15 -5.35
N PHE A 131 14.17 5.11 -5.60
CA PHE A 131 14.77 5.90 -4.53
C PHE A 131 13.74 6.79 -3.81
N VAL A 132 12.79 7.39 -4.54
CA VAL A 132 11.66 8.12 -3.92
C VAL A 132 10.84 7.20 -3.01
N ARG A 133 10.54 5.98 -3.45
CA ARG A 133 9.78 5.01 -2.65
C ARG A 133 10.55 4.59 -1.39
N GLU A 134 11.85 4.36 -1.49
CA GLU A 134 12.69 4.04 -0.32
C GLU A 134 12.70 5.18 0.71
N ILE A 135 12.87 6.43 0.25
CA ILE A 135 12.79 7.61 1.12
C ILE A 135 11.41 7.67 1.81
N ALA A 136 10.33 7.50 1.06
CA ALA A 136 8.98 7.49 1.62
C ALA A 136 8.76 6.35 2.64
N VAL A 137 9.21 5.14 2.35
CA VAL A 137 9.10 3.97 3.24
C VAL A 137 9.87 4.17 4.54
N LEU A 138 11.02 4.86 4.47
CA LEU A 138 11.84 5.18 5.64
C LEU A 138 11.36 6.45 6.39
N GLY A 139 10.23 7.04 5.99
CA GLY A 139 9.67 8.24 6.63
C GLY A 139 10.41 9.54 6.28
N GLY A 140 11.19 9.56 5.20
CA GLY A 140 11.88 10.76 4.72
C GLY A 140 10.98 11.69 3.89
N GLU A 141 11.39 12.96 3.77
CA GLU A 141 10.67 14.00 3.02
C GLU A 141 10.80 13.77 1.50
N VAL A 142 9.68 13.54 0.81
CA VAL A 142 9.65 13.31 -0.65
C VAL A 142 9.09 14.47 -1.47
N GLY A 143 8.48 15.49 -0.86
CA GLY A 143 7.87 16.63 -1.56
C GLY A 143 8.81 17.44 -2.46
N LYS A 144 10.12 17.29 -2.29
CA LYS A 144 11.14 17.86 -3.19
C LYS A 144 11.29 17.11 -4.50
N PHE A 145 10.76 15.89 -4.58
CA PHE A 145 10.97 14.93 -5.69
C PHE A 145 9.68 14.55 -6.41
N VAL A 146 8.52 14.78 -5.79
CA VAL A 146 7.22 14.43 -6.35
C VAL A 146 6.24 15.59 -6.22
N SER A 147 5.17 15.57 -7.02
CA SER A 147 4.09 16.55 -6.88
C SER A 147 3.35 16.35 -5.55
N PRO A 148 2.69 17.40 -5.01
CA PRO A 148 1.93 17.30 -3.75
C PRO A 148 0.89 16.17 -3.73
N HIS A 149 0.27 15.87 -4.87
CA HIS A 149 -0.70 14.77 -4.97
C HIS A 149 -0.04 13.39 -4.83
N VAL A 150 1.16 13.22 -5.39
CA VAL A 150 1.93 11.97 -5.26
C VAL A 150 2.52 11.86 -3.85
N GLU A 151 2.99 12.96 -3.26
CA GLU A 151 3.42 13.01 -1.86
C GLU A 151 2.30 12.59 -0.91
N GLN A 152 1.10 13.13 -1.09
CA GLN A 152 -0.09 12.77 -0.30
C GLN A 152 -0.42 11.28 -0.43
N ARG A 153 -0.30 10.71 -1.64
CA ARG A 153 -0.55 9.28 -1.89
C ARG A 153 0.55 8.38 -1.31
N LEU A 154 1.81 8.81 -1.36
CA LEU A 154 2.92 8.09 -0.73
C LEU A 154 2.80 8.12 0.80
N ALA A 155 2.39 9.25 1.37
CA ALA A 155 2.08 9.40 2.79
C ALA A 155 0.88 8.53 3.21
N ALA A 156 -0.14 8.42 2.34
CA ALA A 156 -1.30 7.57 2.58
C ALA A 156 -1.03 6.06 2.43
N GLY A 157 0.21 5.62 2.20
CA GLY A 157 0.62 4.20 2.19
C GLY A 157 -0.02 3.32 1.10
N PRO A 158 0.28 2.01 1.09
CA PRO A 158 -0.31 1.09 0.12
C PRO A 158 -1.84 1.01 0.30
N ALA A 159 -2.55 0.90 -0.83
CA ALA A 159 -3.97 0.59 -0.81
C ALA A 159 -4.17 -0.89 -0.43
N PRO A 160 -5.21 -1.22 0.36
CA PRO A 160 -5.53 -2.59 0.67
C PRO A 160 -6.08 -3.27 -0.58
N ARG A 161 -5.90 -4.58 -0.65
CA ARG A 161 -6.67 -5.43 -1.56
C ARG A 161 -7.92 -5.86 -0.80
N VAL A 162 -9.05 -5.75 -1.47
CA VAL A 162 -10.34 -6.09 -0.88
C VAL A 162 -10.94 -7.20 -1.73
N HIS A 163 -11.47 -8.24 -1.10
CA HIS A 163 -12.14 -9.31 -1.79
C HIS A 163 -13.19 -9.97 -0.90
N ALA A 164 -14.28 -10.43 -1.51
CA ALA A 164 -15.29 -11.20 -0.82
C ALA A 164 -14.72 -12.53 -0.30
N LEU A 165 -15.15 -12.92 0.90
CA LEU A 165 -14.83 -14.19 1.54
C LEU A 165 -16.14 -14.94 1.81
N GLY A 166 -16.60 -15.70 0.81
CA GLY A 166 -17.94 -16.26 0.81
C GLY A 166 -19.01 -15.18 0.59
N ASP A 167 -20.24 -15.45 1.04
CA ASP A 167 -21.41 -14.62 0.69
C ASP A 167 -21.68 -13.46 1.66
N ALA A 168 -21.05 -13.48 2.86
CA ALA A 168 -21.38 -12.58 3.97
C ALA A 168 -20.13 -12.08 4.72
N ALA A 169 -18.95 -12.13 4.08
CA ALA A 169 -17.74 -11.55 4.65
C ALA A 169 -16.86 -10.88 3.59
N LEU A 170 -16.15 -9.84 4.00
CA LEU A 170 -15.24 -9.07 3.18
C LEU A 170 -13.86 -9.08 3.85
N LEU A 171 -12.84 -9.53 3.12
CA LEU A 171 -11.45 -9.53 3.57
C LEU A 171 -10.72 -8.32 2.99
N VAL A 172 -10.16 -7.51 3.86
CA VAL A 172 -9.29 -6.37 3.55
C VAL A 172 -7.88 -6.79 3.92
N GLU A 173 -6.99 -6.95 2.94
CA GLU A 173 -5.61 -7.40 3.16
C GLU A 173 -4.58 -6.37 2.68
N LEU A 174 -3.44 -6.33 3.36
CA LEU A 174 -2.28 -5.53 2.95
C LEU A 174 -1.06 -6.41 2.73
N PRO A 175 -0.21 -6.08 1.74
CA PRO A 175 0.99 -6.85 1.49
C PRO A 175 1.94 -6.80 2.69
N PRO A 176 2.77 -7.84 2.90
CA PRO A 176 3.84 -7.80 3.88
C PRO A 176 4.87 -6.70 3.52
N PRO A 177 5.62 -6.16 4.51
CA PRO A 177 5.71 -6.60 5.91
C PRO A 177 4.61 -6.03 6.82
N ALA A 178 4.40 -6.66 7.98
CA ALA A 178 3.50 -6.15 9.01
C ALA A 178 4.15 -5.03 9.83
N THR A 179 3.74 -3.79 9.57
CA THR A 179 4.24 -2.60 10.26
C THR A 179 3.18 -2.02 11.18
N LEU A 180 3.61 -1.35 12.24
CA LEU A 180 2.68 -0.74 13.19
C LEU A 180 1.81 0.33 12.53
N ALA A 181 2.36 1.10 11.58
CA ALA A 181 1.62 2.12 10.84
C ALA A 181 0.47 1.50 10.02
N VAL A 182 0.73 0.39 9.34
CA VAL A 182 -0.34 -0.35 8.62
C VAL A 182 -1.36 -0.92 9.60
N GLN A 183 -0.90 -1.53 10.69
CA GLN A 183 -1.77 -2.13 11.69
C GLN A 183 -2.69 -1.09 12.37
N ARG A 184 -2.20 0.13 12.62
CA ARG A 184 -3.02 1.23 13.14
C ARG A 184 -4.18 1.60 12.24
N ARG A 185 -3.95 1.60 10.92
CA ARG A 185 -5.00 1.88 9.94
C ARG A 185 -6.01 0.75 9.84
N VAL A 186 -5.55 -0.49 9.98
CA VAL A 186 -6.44 -1.67 10.13
C VAL A 186 -7.34 -1.52 11.35
N TRP A 187 -6.80 -1.11 12.51
CA TRP A 187 -7.62 -0.85 13.70
C TRP A 187 -8.59 0.30 13.51
N ALA A 188 -8.15 1.41 12.91
CA ALA A 188 -8.99 2.56 12.64
C ALA A 188 -10.15 2.20 11.69
N LEU A 189 -9.87 1.41 10.66
CA LEU A 189 -10.90 0.86 9.77
C LEU A 189 -11.88 -0.03 10.54
N GLY A 190 -11.36 -0.93 11.38
CA GLY A 190 -12.19 -1.81 12.20
C GLY A 190 -13.10 -1.03 13.16
N GLN A 191 -12.57 0.00 13.82
CA GLN A 191 -13.34 0.88 14.70
C GLN A 191 -14.42 1.64 13.94
N ALA A 192 -14.11 2.16 12.75
CA ALA A 192 -15.11 2.81 11.91
C ALA A 192 -16.19 1.83 11.44
N ALA A 193 -15.79 0.62 11.05
CA ALA A 193 -16.70 -0.43 10.58
C ALA A 193 -17.65 -0.94 11.65
N GLN A 194 -17.26 -0.92 12.94
CA GLN A 194 -18.15 -1.25 14.05
C GLN A 194 -19.37 -0.32 14.15
N ALA A 195 -19.29 0.89 13.59
CA ALA A 195 -20.41 1.83 13.56
C ALA A 195 -21.34 1.62 12.35
N TRP A 196 -21.00 0.72 11.42
CA TRP A 196 -21.80 0.45 10.22
C TRP A 196 -22.92 -0.54 10.54
N PRO A 197 -24.20 -0.17 10.40
CA PRO A 197 -25.33 -1.03 10.80
C PRO A 197 -25.41 -2.39 10.10
N GLU A 198 -24.81 -2.51 8.92
CA GLU A 198 -24.75 -3.71 8.10
C GLU A 198 -23.59 -4.64 8.46
N VAL A 199 -22.61 -4.18 9.25
CA VAL A 199 -21.48 -5.00 9.71
C VAL A 199 -21.83 -5.61 11.05
N GLY A 200 -21.90 -6.95 11.09
CA GLY A 200 -22.20 -7.70 12.31
C GLY A 200 -20.98 -7.94 13.18
N GLU A 201 -19.85 -8.33 12.57
CA GLU A 201 -18.63 -8.66 13.31
C GLU A 201 -17.39 -8.11 12.59
N VAL A 202 -16.44 -7.60 13.38
CA VAL A 202 -15.18 -7.03 12.90
C VAL A 202 -14.04 -7.81 13.50
N LEU A 203 -13.25 -8.47 12.64
CA LEU A 203 -12.19 -9.39 13.02
C LEU A 203 -10.83 -8.87 12.52
N PRO A 204 -10.10 -8.07 13.33
CA PRO A 204 -8.77 -7.61 12.97
C PRO A 204 -7.74 -8.75 13.09
N GLY A 205 -6.96 -8.97 12.03
CA GLY A 205 -5.82 -9.89 12.02
C GLY A 205 -4.49 -9.16 11.88
N MET A 206 -3.43 -9.86 11.45
CA MET A 206 -2.14 -9.23 11.11
C MET A 206 -2.21 -8.69 9.68
N ASN A 207 -2.06 -7.37 9.49
CA ASN A 207 -2.15 -6.74 8.16
C ASN A 207 -3.46 -7.01 7.41
N ASN A 208 -4.51 -7.43 8.10
CA ASN A 208 -5.80 -7.68 7.48
C ASN A 208 -6.96 -7.43 8.44
N LEU A 209 -8.14 -7.28 7.87
CA LEU A 209 -9.40 -7.10 8.57
C LEU A 209 -10.47 -7.92 7.85
N THR A 210 -11.18 -8.77 8.58
CA THR A 210 -12.38 -9.42 8.05
C THR A 210 -13.61 -8.73 8.62
N LEU A 211 -14.52 -8.32 7.74
CA LEU A 211 -15.80 -7.74 8.10
C LEU A 211 -16.89 -8.75 7.76
N LEU A 212 -17.61 -9.26 8.76
CA LEU A 212 -18.83 -10.03 8.52
C LEU A 212 -19.98 -9.03 8.38
N PHE A 213 -20.73 -9.13 7.30
CA PHE A 213 -21.81 -8.20 6.98
C PHE A 213 -23.10 -8.94 6.62
N ASP A 214 -24.22 -8.24 6.71
CA ASP A 214 -25.53 -8.74 6.32
C ASP A 214 -25.76 -8.51 4.81
N PRO A 215 -25.78 -9.56 3.97
CA PRO A 215 -25.94 -9.42 2.53
C PRO A 215 -27.34 -8.96 2.12
N GLU A 216 -28.34 -9.00 3.01
CA GLU A 216 -29.66 -8.42 2.74
C GLU A 216 -29.65 -6.89 2.88
N ARG A 217 -28.63 -6.33 3.54
CA ARG A 217 -28.51 -4.89 3.83
C ARG A 217 -27.48 -4.18 2.95
N ILE A 218 -26.43 -4.88 2.51
CA ILE A 218 -25.38 -4.32 1.65
C ILE A 218 -24.82 -5.36 0.70
N ASP A 219 -24.49 -4.95 -0.52
CA ASP A 219 -23.72 -5.76 -1.47
C ASP A 219 -22.22 -5.71 -1.13
N ALA A 220 -21.51 -6.82 -1.36
CA ALA A 220 -20.06 -6.91 -1.09
C ALA A 220 -19.26 -5.82 -1.83
N GLY A 221 -19.63 -5.49 -3.07
CA GLY A 221 -18.97 -4.45 -3.87
C GLY A 221 -19.23 -3.05 -3.35
N GLU A 222 -20.42 -2.79 -2.78
CA GLU A 222 -20.70 -1.51 -2.12
C GLU A 222 -19.89 -1.36 -0.82
N LEU A 223 -19.78 -2.43 -0.03
CA LEU A 223 -18.95 -2.44 1.17
C LEU A 223 -17.46 -2.29 0.82
N GLU A 224 -16.99 -2.93 -0.25
CA GLU A 224 -15.64 -2.76 -0.80
C GLU A 224 -15.37 -1.29 -1.15
N LEU A 225 -16.25 -0.67 -1.93
CA LEU A 225 -16.14 0.75 -2.30
C LEU A 225 -16.06 1.64 -1.07
N ARG A 226 -16.87 1.36 -0.05
CA ARG A 226 -16.84 2.10 1.23
C ARG A 226 -15.50 1.96 1.94
N VAL A 227 -14.97 0.75 2.05
CA VAL A 227 -13.64 0.49 2.62
C VAL A 227 -12.56 1.26 1.85
N LEU A 228 -12.55 1.16 0.52
CA LEU A 228 -11.55 1.79 -0.34
C LEU A 228 -11.64 3.32 -0.32
N THR A 229 -12.85 3.87 -0.13
CA THR A 229 -13.08 5.32 -0.01
C THR A 229 -12.61 5.84 1.34
N LEU A 230 -12.86 5.11 2.42
CA LEU A 230 -12.45 5.51 3.76
C LEU A 230 -10.94 5.33 3.98
N TRP A 231 -10.32 4.31 3.39
CA TRP A 231 -8.91 3.95 3.64
C TRP A 231 -7.91 5.12 3.55
N PRO A 232 -7.95 6.00 2.53
CA PRO A 232 -7.03 7.14 2.42
C PRO A 232 -7.24 8.20 3.51
N GLU A 233 -8.44 8.29 4.08
CA GLU A 233 -8.79 9.23 5.15
C GLU A 233 -8.37 8.72 6.53
N LEU A 234 -8.20 7.40 6.67
CA LEU A 234 -7.61 6.77 7.85
C LEU A 234 -6.11 7.09 7.88
N GLY A 235 -5.77 8.26 8.43
CA GLY A 235 -4.40 8.65 8.75
C GLY A 235 -3.79 7.81 9.87
N ASP A 236 -2.65 8.24 10.41
CA ASP A 236 -2.15 7.77 11.71
C ASP A 236 -3.12 8.22 12.81
N VAL A 237 -4.32 7.65 12.84
CA VAL A 237 -5.25 7.81 13.94
C VAL A 237 -4.54 7.23 15.15
N ALA A 238 -4.25 8.09 16.13
CA ALA A 238 -3.71 7.66 17.40
C ALA A 238 -4.66 6.57 17.93
N ALA A 239 -4.17 5.33 17.97
CA ALA A 239 -4.81 4.31 18.78
C ALA A 239 -5.08 4.95 20.14
N GLY A 240 -6.32 4.90 20.62
CA GLY A 240 -6.72 5.51 21.88
C GLY A 240 -5.71 5.19 22.99
N GLU A 241 -5.57 6.09 23.97
CA GLU A 241 -4.54 6.09 25.02
C GLU A 241 -3.80 4.75 25.16
N ALA A 242 -2.63 4.66 24.52
CA ALA A 242 -1.85 3.43 24.49
C ALA A 242 -1.39 3.10 25.92
N ARG A 243 -2.14 2.21 26.59
CA ARG A 243 -1.79 1.75 27.93
C ARG A 243 -0.52 0.91 27.85
N THR A 244 0.38 1.16 28.79
CA THR A 244 1.57 0.32 28.99
C THR A 244 1.24 -0.74 30.03
N VAL A 245 1.34 -2.02 29.64
CA VAL A 245 1.11 -3.17 30.51
C VAL A 245 2.46 -3.82 30.82
N GLU A 246 2.81 -3.87 32.10
CA GLU A 246 4.02 -4.51 32.57
C GLU A 246 3.74 -5.97 32.90
N ILE A 247 4.54 -6.87 32.32
CA ILE A 247 4.38 -8.31 32.48
C ILE A 247 5.64 -8.87 33.15
N PRO A 248 5.58 -9.26 34.43
CA PRO A 248 6.70 -9.93 35.09
C PRO A 248 6.92 -11.31 34.48
N VAL A 249 8.17 -11.67 34.22
CA VAL A 249 8.55 -12.94 33.60
C VAL A 249 9.72 -13.55 34.37
N ALA A 250 9.52 -14.80 34.78
CA ALA A 250 10.59 -15.68 35.22
C ALA A 250 11.19 -16.38 33.99
N TYR A 251 12.45 -16.07 33.67
CA TYR A 251 13.14 -16.58 32.49
C TYR A 251 13.97 -17.82 32.79
N GLY A 252 14.03 -18.73 31.82
CA GLY A 252 14.88 -19.93 31.89
C GLY A 252 14.38 -21.00 32.88
N GLY A 253 15.25 -21.94 33.24
CA GLY A 253 14.91 -23.11 34.05
C GLY A 253 13.71 -23.90 33.51
N GLU A 254 12.84 -24.37 34.41
CA GLU A 254 11.59 -25.06 34.02
C GLU A 254 10.57 -24.13 33.35
N HIS A 255 10.69 -22.81 33.54
CA HIS A 255 9.78 -21.81 32.97
C HIS A 255 10.12 -21.47 31.52
N GLY A 256 11.39 -21.60 31.13
CA GLY A 256 11.93 -21.29 29.81
C GLY A 256 12.86 -22.38 29.28
N PRO A 257 12.36 -23.61 29.04
CA PRO A 257 13.19 -24.75 28.67
C PRO A 257 13.95 -24.58 27.34
N ASP A 258 13.50 -23.66 26.47
CA ASP A 258 14.12 -23.42 25.16
C ASP A 258 15.02 -22.18 25.14
N LEU A 259 15.23 -21.51 26.28
CA LEU A 259 16.07 -20.30 26.34
C LEU A 259 17.49 -20.57 25.80
N HIS A 260 18.04 -21.74 26.13
CA HIS A 260 19.36 -22.16 25.64
C HIS A 260 19.37 -22.50 24.16
N ASP A 261 18.25 -22.98 23.62
CA ASP A 261 18.11 -23.27 22.19
C ASP A 261 18.06 -21.98 21.37
N VAL A 262 17.35 -20.97 21.89
CA VAL A 262 17.33 -19.62 21.32
C VAL A 262 18.73 -19.00 21.38
N ALA A 263 19.43 -19.10 22.52
CA ALA A 263 20.81 -18.62 22.67
C ALA A 263 21.75 -19.27 21.64
N ARG A 264 21.70 -20.60 21.49
CA ARG A 264 22.50 -21.33 20.50
C ARG A 264 22.17 -20.92 19.06
N HIS A 265 20.91 -20.73 18.73
CA HIS A 265 20.48 -20.35 17.38
C HIS A 265 20.94 -18.93 17.01
N THR A 266 20.79 -17.99 17.93
CA THR A 266 21.10 -16.58 17.72
C THR A 266 22.59 -16.26 17.88
N GLY A 267 23.35 -17.16 18.50
CA GLY A 267 24.77 -16.94 18.86
C GLY A 267 24.94 -15.98 20.04
N LEU A 268 23.85 -15.64 20.73
CA LEU A 268 23.87 -14.76 21.90
C LEU A 268 23.95 -15.58 23.19
N PRO A 269 24.66 -15.09 24.22
CA PRO A 269 24.55 -15.62 25.58
C PRO A 269 23.09 -15.58 26.08
N ALA A 270 22.70 -16.54 26.93
CA ALA A 270 21.31 -16.65 27.38
C ALA A 270 20.85 -15.45 28.21
N ASP A 271 21.73 -14.86 29.03
CA ASP A 271 21.50 -13.59 29.72
C ASP A 271 21.28 -12.41 28.75
N GLU A 272 22.01 -12.38 27.64
CA GLU A 272 21.86 -11.38 26.59
C GLU A 272 20.52 -11.53 25.84
N VAL A 273 20.06 -12.76 25.61
CA VAL A 273 18.71 -13.04 25.07
C VAL A 273 17.63 -12.46 26.00
N VAL A 274 17.74 -12.74 27.31
CA VAL A 274 16.80 -12.22 28.32
C VAL A 274 16.83 -10.68 28.34
N ARG A 275 18.02 -10.08 28.38
CA ARG A 275 18.19 -8.63 28.42
C ARG A 275 17.55 -7.96 27.22
N ARG A 276 17.80 -8.47 26.00
CA ARG A 276 17.22 -7.92 24.77
C ARG A 276 15.72 -8.13 24.69
N HIS A 277 15.21 -9.28 25.12
CA HIS A 277 13.78 -9.55 25.15
C HIS A 277 13.07 -8.63 26.15
N ALA A 278 13.61 -8.45 27.36
CA ALA A 278 13.03 -7.54 28.34
C ALA A 278 13.11 -6.05 27.93
N ALA A 279 14.14 -5.67 27.18
CA ALA A 279 14.31 -4.31 26.66
C ALA A 279 13.45 -3.99 25.42
N GLY A 280 12.75 -4.98 24.85
CA GLY A 280 11.91 -4.78 23.68
C GLY A 280 10.70 -3.89 23.97
N GLU A 281 10.36 -3.03 23.01
CA GLU A 281 9.10 -2.29 23.02
C GLU A 281 8.06 -3.05 22.19
N TYR A 282 7.19 -3.79 22.89
CA TYR A 282 6.20 -4.62 22.23
C TYR A 282 4.88 -3.88 22.07
N VAL A 283 4.22 -4.12 20.95
CA VAL A 283 2.85 -3.65 20.71
C VAL A 283 1.98 -4.84 20.33
N VAL A 284 0.82 -4.96 20.97
CA VAL A 284 -0.16 -6.00 20.67
C VAL A 284 -0.85 -5.67 19.35
N TYR A 285 -0.64 -6.48 18.31
CA TYR A 285 -1.20 -6.27 16.98
C TYR A 285 -2.63 -6.80 16.86
N LEU A 286 -2.87 -8.01 17.39
CA LEU A 286 -4.18 -8.63 17.52
C LEU A 286 -4.23 -9.54 18.75
N LEU A 287 -5.44 -9.91 19.12
CA LEU A 287 -5.72 -11.07 19.95
C LEU A 287 -6.38 -12.15 19.10
N GLY A 288 -5.95 -13.41 19.20
CA GLY A 288 -6.50 -14.50 18.40
C GLY A 288 -5.84 -15.84 18.71
N PHE A 289 -6.21 -16.92 18.01
CA PHE A 289 -5.82 -18.32 18.30
C PHE A 289 -6.43 -18.89 19.60
N LEU A 290 -6.24 -18.21 20.73
CA LEU A 290 -6.88 -18.53 22.01
C LEU A 290 -7.42 -17.26 22.67
N PRO A 291 -8.42 -17.35 23.54
CA PRO A 291 -8.89 -16.21 24.33
C PRO A 291 -7.73 -15.57 25.09
N GLY A 292 -7.43 -14.30 24.79
CA GLY A 292 -6.36 -13.52 25.41
C GLY A 292 -4.94 -13.79 24.89
N PHE A 293 -4.76 -14.59 23.83
CA PHE A 293 -3.44 -14.79 23.23
C PHE A 293 -3.10 -13.56 22.37
N ALA A 294 -2.03 -12.86 22.74
CA ALA A 294 -1.60 -11.63 22.09
C ALA A 294 -0.46 -11.90 21.11
N PHE A 295 -0.66 -11.54 19.84
CA PHE A 295 0.41 -11.47 18.86
C PHE A 295 1.07 -10.10 18.94
N MET A 296 2.35 -10.07 19.30
CA MET A 296 3.08 -8.82 19.49
C MET A 296 4.12 -8.58 18.38
N GLY A 297 4.16 -7.35 17.88
CA GLY A 297 5.28 -6.82 17.11
C GLY A 297 6.33 -6.20 18.02
N GLY A 298 7.53 -5.92 17.48
CA GLY A 298 8.62 -5.26 18.21
C GLY A 298 9.74 -6.18 18.69
N LEU A 299 9.71 -7.49 18.35
CA LEU A 299 10.82 -8.38 18.62
C LEU A 299 12.06 -7.95 17.83
N ALA A 300 13.19 -7.78 18.54
CA ALA A 300 14.48 -7.49 17.93
C ALA A 300 14.83 -8.58 16.88
N PRO A 301 15.21 -8.20 15.64
CA PRO A 301 15.49 -9.18 14.58
C PRO A 301 16.54 -10.22 14.96
N GLU A 302 17.47 -9.87 15.84
CA GLU A 302 18.54 -10.76 16.33
C GLU A 302 18.02 -11.88 17.25
N LEU A 303 16.81 -11.74 17.80
CA LEU A 303 16.15 -12.77 18.61
C LEU A 303 15.27 -13.69 17.77
N ALA A 304 15.06 -13.38 16.49
CA ALA A 304 14.18 -14.15 15.64
C ALA A 304 14.67 -15.60 15.53
N THR A 305 13.84 -16.54 16.00
CA THR A 305 14.19 -17.96 16.08
C THR A 305 13.04 -18.78 15.50
N PRO A 306 13.30 -19.74 14.60
CA PRO A 306 12.24 -20.53 13.99
C PRO A 306 11.43 -21.31 15.04
N ARG A 307 10.18 -21.61 14.70
CA ARG A 307 9.36 -22.53 15.48
C ARG A 307 10.02 -23.91 15.51
N ARG A 308 9.76 -24.67 16.58
CA ARG A 308 10.12 -26.09 16.67
C ARG A 308 9.55 -26.84 15.46
N SER A 309 10.35 -27.76 14.92
CA SER A 309 9.92 -28.67 13.86
C SER A 309 8.75 -29.56 14.30
N GLU A 310 8.80 -30.00 15.56
CA GLU A 310 7.73 -30.75 16.22
C GLU A 310 7.09 -29.88 17.32
N PRO A 311 5.83 -29.43 17.12
CA PRO A 311 5.09 -28.68 18.13
C PRO A 311 4.88 -29.52 19.40
N ARG A 312 4.91 -28.86 20.56
CA ARG A 312 4.48 -29.47 21.82
C ARG A 312 3.00 -29.75 21.76
N THR A 313 2.59 -30.90 22.28
CA THR A 313 1.17 -31.24 22.49
C THR A 313 0.53 -30.38 23.58
N ALA A 314 1.31 -29.98 24.58
CA ALA A 314 0.89 -29.08 25.65
C ALA A 314 2.01 -28.09 26.02
N VAL A 315 1.76 -26.82 25.77
CA VAL A 315 2.49 -25.68 26.31
C VAL A 315 1.79 -25.24 27.60
N PRO A 316 2.50 -25.07 28.73
CA PRO A 316 1.88 -24.57 29.95
C PRO A 316 1.23 -23.20 29.75
N ALA A 317 0.11 -22.96 30.45
CA ALA A 317 -0.49 -21.64 30.49
C ALA A 317 0.51 -20.61 31.03
N ARG A 318 0.45 -19.41 30.48
CA ARG A 318 1.27 -18.23 30.78
C ARG A 318 2.73 -18.32 30.35
N SER A 319 3.07 -19.28 29.49
CA SER A 319 4.40 -19.37 28.89
C SER A 319 4.62 -18.24 27.89
N VAL A 320 5.79 -17.61 27.99
CA VAL A 320 6.30 -16.59 27.05
C VAL A 320 7.19 -17.31 26.04
N GLY A 321 7.02 -17.01 24.75
CA GLY A 321 7.82 -17.65 23.72
C GLY A 321 8.10 -16.81 22.49
N ILE A 322 9.05 -17.29 21.70
CA ILE A 322 9.46 -16.71 20.43
C ILE A 322 9.11 -17.69 19.30
N GLY A 323 8.53 -17.16 18.22
CA GLY A 323 8.19 -17.94 17.02
C GLY A 323 8.41 -17.14 15.74
N GLY A 324 9.54 -17.37 15.07
CA GLY A 324 9.99 -16.55 13.96
C GLY A 324 10.36 -15.15 14.46
N ALA A 325 9.85 -14.11 13.78
CA ALA A 325 10.05 -12.71 14.16
C ALA A 325 9.01 -12.18 15.18
N GLN A 326 8.29 -13.07 15.88
CA GLN A 326 7.22 -12.71 16.80
C GLN A 326 7.48 -13.22 18.22
N THR A 327 6.97 -12.49 19.20
CA THR A 327 6.86 -12.91 20.60
C THR A 327 5.41 -12.79 21.08
N GLY A 328 5.10 -13.44 22.20
CA GLY A 328 3.73 -13.81 22.55
C GLY A 328 3.67 -14.60 23.84
N ILE A 329 2.49 -14.65 24.42
CA ILE A 329 2.23 -15.31 25.69
C ILE A 329 1.03 -16.23 25.52
N TYR A 330 1.20 -17.50 25.86
CA TYR A 330 0.14 -18.49 25.85
C TYR A 330 -0.78 -18.23 27.05
N PRO A 331 -2.05 -17.84 26.89
CA PRO A 331 -2.93 -17.53 28.03
C PRO A 331 -3.40 -18.80 28.76
N LEU A 332 -3.55 -19.89 28.01
CA LEU A 332 -4.11 -21.17 28.43
C LEU A 332 -3.19 -22.31 27.96
N VAL A 333 -3.43 -23.52 28.47
CA VAL A 333 -2.73 -24.72 28.00
C VAL A 333 -3.19 -25.04 26.58
N SER A 334 -2.25 -25.18 25.65
CA SER A 334 -2.55 -25.49 24.25
C SER A 334 -1.38 -26.18 23.56
N PRO A 335 -1.59 -26.83 22.41
CA PRO A 335 -0.47 -27.20 21.55
C PRO A 335 0.25 -25.92 21.04
N GLY A 336 1.55 -26.02 20.80
CA GLY A 336 2.35 -24.87 20.38
C GLY A 336 3.78 -25.23 19.99
N GLY A 337 4.28 -24.58 18.93
CA GLY A 337 5.63 -24.81 18.40
C GLY A 337 6.62 -23.69 18.70
N TRP A 338 6.29 -22.74 19.57
CA TRP A 338 7.18 -21.63 19.88
C TRP A 338 8.26 -22.05 20.87
N GLN A 339 9.41 -21.38 20.80
CA GLN A 339 10.50 -21.55 21.74
C GLN A 339 10.14 -20.84 23.05
N LEU A 340 9.98 -21.61 24.13
CA LEU A 340 9.56 -21.12 25.43
C LEU A 340 10.78 -20.59 26.20
N ILE A 341 10.78 -19.29 26.50
CA ILE A 341 11.92 -18.60 27.12
C ILE A 341 11.65 -18.18 28.57
N GLY A 342 10.40 -18.24 29.01
CA GLY A 342 10.00 -17.91 30.37
C GLY A 342 8.51 -18.07 30.61
N ARG A 343 8.06 -17.69 31.81
CA ARG A 343 6.64 -17.77 32.21
C ARG A 343 6.27 -16.58 33.08
N THR A 344 5.04 -16.08 32.92
CA THR A 344 4.49 -15.02 33.77
C THR A 344 3.51 -15.59 34.81
N PRO A 345 3.45 -15.03 36.03
CA PRO A 345 2.40 -15.38 36.98
C PRO A 345 1.03 -14.81 36.57
N LEU A 346 0.98 -13.75 35.76
CA LEU A 346 -0.25 -13.04 35.42
C LEU A 346 -1.21 -13.89 34.58
N ALA A 347 -2.49 -13.82 34.93
CA ALA A 347 -3.56 -14.40 34.09
C ALA A 347 -3.89 -13.43 32.95
N LEU A 348 -3.80 -13.92 31.72
CA LEU A 348 -4.08 -13.10 30.52
C LEU A 348 -5.54 -13.14 30.09
N PHE A 349 -6.27 -14.17 30.56
CA PHE A 349 -7.67 -14.37 30.27
C PHE A 349 -8.38 -14.88 31.51
N ASP A 350 -9.48 -14.21 31.87
CA ASP A 350 -10.42 -14.61 32.91
C ASP A 350 -11.85 -14.33 32.43
N PRO A 351 -12.65 -15.36 32.11
CA PRO A 351 -14.01 -15.17 31.61
C PRO A 351 -14.96 -14.54 32.64
N GLN A 352 -14.59 -14.50 33.92
CA GLN A 352 -15.41 -13.91 34.99
C GLN A 352 -15.02 -12.45 35.30
N ALA A 353 -13.92 -11.95 34.73
CA ALA A 353 -13.50 -10.57 34.91
C ALA A 353 -14.41 -9.61 34.10
N ALA A 354 -14.54 -8.37 34.58
CA ALA A 354 -15.25 -7.32 33.85
C ALA A 354 -14.61 -7.04 32.47
N GLU A 355 -13.30 -7.20 32.39
CA GLU A 355 -12.54 -7.22 31.14
C GLU A 355 -11.89 -8.61 30.99
N PRO A 356 -12.44 -9.50 30.14
CA PRO A 356 -11.99 -10.88 30.12
C PRO A 356 -10.55 -11.10 29.67
N THR A 357 -9.98 -10.16 28.90
CA THR A 357 -8.59 -10.22 28.43
C THR A 357 -7.77 -9.11 29.05
N LEU A 358 -6.62 -9.46 29.62
CA LEU A 358 -5.67 -8.51 30.20
C LEU A 358 -5.14 -7.53 29.14
N LEU A 359 -4.83 -8.04 27.95
CA LEU A 359 -4.28 -7.28 26.83
C LEU A 359 -5.37 -6.92 25.82
N ARG A 360 -5.12 -5.86 25.04
CA ARG A 360 -5.96 -5.35 23.94
C ARG A 360 -5.07 -4.99 22.74
N PRO A 361 -5.59 -5.08 21.50
CA PRO A 361 -4.89 -4.50 20.35
C PRO A 361 -4.56 -3.02 20.61
N GLY A 362 -3.31 -2.63 20.33
CA GLY A 362 -2.80 -1.29 20.59
C GLY A 362 -2.03 -1.12 21.91
N ASP A 363 -2.16 -2.05 22.86
CA ASP A 363 -1.41 -2.00 24.11
C ASP A 363 0.10 -2.07 23.87
N ARG A 364 0.84 -1.28 24.65
CA ARG A 364 2.29 -1.42 24.78
C ARG A 364 2.58 -2.43 25.87
N VAL A 365 3.41 -3.44 25.58
CA VAL A 365 3.80 -4.46 26.54
C VAL A 365 5.27 -4.31 26.86
N ARG A 366 5.58 -4.31 28.16
CA ARG A 366 6.96 -4.31 28.67
C ARG A 366 7.17 -5.52 29.55
N PHE A 367 8.09 -6.40 29.17
CA PHE A 367 8.45 -7.54 30.00
C PHE A 367 9.42 -7.11 31.10
N ILE A 368 9.03 -7.34 32.35
CA ILE A 368 9.88 -7.06 33.51
C ILE A 368 10.54 -8.38 33.92
N VAL A 369 11.85 -8.37 34.10
CA VAL A 369 12.58 -9.55 34.58
C VAL A 369 12.26 -9.73 36.07
N GLU A 370 11.54 -10.80 36.39
CA GLU A 370 11.22 -11.18 37.77
C GLU A 370 12.33 -12.06 38.35
N SER A 371 12.79 -13.05 37.57
CA SER A 371 13.92 -13.92 37.90
C SER A 371 14.55 -14.48 36.62
N VAL A 372 15.79 -14.97 36.74
CA VAL A 372 16.52 -15.63 35.65
C VAL A 372 17.23 -16.86 36.20
N GLU A 373 16.97 -18.01 35.59
CA GLU A 373 17.66 -19.28 35.85
C GLU A 373 18.30 -19.77 34.54
N LEU A 374 19.63 -19.65 34.44
CA LEU A 374 20.40 -20.01 33.24
C LEU A 374 20.93 -21.45 33.34
#